data_AF-A0A955TT89-F1
#
_entry.id   AF-A0A955TT89-F1
#
_cell.length_a   1.000
_cell.length_b   1.000
_cell.length_c   1.000
_cell.angle_alpha   90.00
_cell.angle_beta   90.00
_cell.angle_gamma   90.00
#
_symmetry.space_group_name_H-M   'P 1'
#
loop_
_entity.id
_entity.type
_entity.pdbx_description
1 polymer ?
#
loop_
_entity_poly.entity_id
_entity_poly.type
_entity_poly.pdbx_seq_one_letter_code
_entity_poly.pdbx_strand_id
1 'polypeptide(L)'
;MRRRKYTTIIDDIALSKLKVDSSSDDQNIKPHEWIRVLRNNLRMTQAELANRANITKANLVAIESGKVDPRVSTLHRIYKALSCHLSFEPQPLKPLEEVLRGRARAIALERLKKTMGTMALEEQAPDEEMFRKLLEKRTNEILHNPREKLWRNADDR
;
A
#
# COMPACT_ATOMS: atom_id res chain seq x y z
N MET A 1 -21.79 2.08 23.38
CA MET A 1 -20.78 3.18 23.31
C MET A 1 -19.39 2.55 23.13
N ARG A 2 -18.94 2.26 21.90
CA ARG A 2 -17.60 1.67 21.67
C ARG A 2 -16.57 2.79 21.64
N ARG A 3 -15.72 2.85 22.67
CA ARG A 3 -14.60 3.78 22.79
C ARG A 3 -13.70 3.65 21.54
N ARG A 4 -13.33 4.79 20.97
CA ARG A 4 -12.20 4.96 20.06
C ARG A 4 -11.04 4.19 20.70
N LYS A 5 -10.55 3.10 20.09
CA LYS A 5 -9.24 2.57 20.48
C LYS A 5 -8.30 3.71 20.14
N TYR A 6 -7.82 4.43 21.14
CA TYR A 6 -6.82 5.46 20.95
C TYR A 6 -5.72 4.83 20.11
N THR A 7 -5.40 5.44 18.96
CA THR A 7 -4.14 5.22 18.28
C THR A 7 -3.09 5.32 19.39
N THR A 8 -2.45 4.20 19.69
CA THR A 8 -1.51 4.18 20.80
C THR A 8 -0.33 5.06 20.40
N ILE A 9 0.39 5.66 21.34
CA ILE A 9 1.66 6.37 21.03
C ILE A 9 2.57 5.51 20.13
N ILE A 10 2.50 4.19 20.29
CA ILE A 10 3.17 3.18 19.46
C ILE A 10 2.72 3.23 17.99
N ASP A 11 1.43 3.39 17.73
CA ASP A 11 0.87 3.47 16.38
C ASP A 11 1.34 4.77 15.69
N ASP A 12 1.31 5.89 16.39
CA ASP A 12 1.79 7.18 15.86
C ASP A 12 3.30 7.12 15.54
N ILE A 13 4.09 6.49 16.42
CA ILE A 13 5.50 6.23 16.18
C ILE A 13 5.69 5.31 14.96
N ALA A 14 4.90 4.26 14.81
CA ALA A 14 4.99 3.36 13.67
C ALA A 14 4.65 4.07 12.35
N LEU A 15 3.60 4.90 12.34
CA LEU A 15 3.19 5.69 11.18
C LEU A 15 4.22 6.74 10.79
N SER A 16 4.88 7.39 11.76
CA SER A 16 5.94 8.37 11.50
C SER A 16 7.17 7.79 10.78
N LYS A 17 7.36 6.46 10.86
CA LYS A 17 8.48 5.74 10.22
C LYS A 17 8.17 5.29 8.80
N LEU A 18 6.92 5.39 8.34
CA LEU A 18 6.55 5.02 6.98
C LEU A 18 7.20 5.98 5.98
N LYS A 19 8.09 5.45 5.15
CA LYS A 19 8.66 6.19 4.04
C LYS A 19 7.68 6.15 2.87
N VAL A 20 7.34 7.31 2.31
CA VAL A 20 6.61 7.38 1.05
C VAL A 20 7.58 7.06 -0.07
N ASP A 21 7.12 6.25 -1.03
CA ASP A 21 7.88 5.94 -2.24
C ASP A 21 8.02 7.22 -3.09
N SER A 22 9.05 8.02 -2.78
CA SER A 22 9.43 9.22 -3.52
C SER A 22 10.38 8.80 -4.64
N SER A 23 9.83 8.04 -5.59
CA SER A 23 10.39 7.72 -6.91
C SER A 23 11.86 8.11 -7.14
N SER A 24 12.75 7.12 -7.03
CA SER A 24 14.05 7.09 -7.72
C SER A 24 14.27 5.65 -8.19
N ASP A 25 13.52 5.26 -9.22
CA ASP A 25 13.46 3.90 -9.80
C ASP A 25 14.77 3.46 -10.49
N ASP A 26 15.83 4.28 -10.42
CA ASP A 26 17.05 4.12 -11.22
C ASP A 26 18.20 3.42 -10.46
N GLN A 27 18.02 3.06 -9.18
CA GLN A 27 19.07 2.45 -8.34
C GLN A 27 18.58 1.33 -7.39
N ASN A 28 17.39 0.75 -7.61
CA ASN A 28 16.90 -0.31 -6.73
C ASN A 28 17.29 -1.70 -7.26
N ILE A 29 18.34 -2.29 -6.69
CA ILE A 29 18.77 -3.67 -6.97
C ILE A 29 17.59 -4.61 -6.77
N LYS A 30 17.22 -5.36 -7.81
CA LYS A 30 16.06 -6.24 -7.77
C LYS A 30 16.31 -7.45 -6.85
N PRO A 31 15.27 -8.08 -6.27
CA PRO A 31 15.44 -9.22 -5.37
C PRO A 31 16.28 -10.37 -5.94
N HIS A 32 16.17 -10.65 -7.24
CA HIS A 32 16.96 -11.70 -7.89
C HIS A 32 18.46 -11.35 -7.99
N GLU A 33 18.79 -10.08 -8.13
CA GLU A 33 20.17 -9.59 -8.15
C GLU A 33 20.79 -9.70 -6.75
N TRP A 34 20.03 -9.35 -5.70
CA TRP A 34 20.45 -9.55 -4.32
C TRP A 34 20.78 -11.01 -4.02
N ILE A 35 19.93 -11.95 -4.45
CA ILE A 35 20.19 -13.39 -4.28
C ILE A 35 21.54 -13.77 -4.90
N ARG A 36 21.78 -13.34 -6.14
CA ARG A 36 23.03 -13.64 -6.86
C ARG A 36 24.25 -13.02 -6.18
N VAL A 37 24.15 -11.75 -5.77
CA VAL A 37 25.24 -11.01 -5.09
C VAL A 37 25.58 -11.68 -3.76
N LEU A 38 24.59 -11.97 -2.93
CA LEU A 38 24.78 -12.63 -1.64
C LEU A 38 25.36 -14.03 -1.81
N ARG A 39 24.83 -14.83 -2.75
CA ARG A 39 25.33 -16.17 -3.05
C ARG A 39 26.82 -16.14 -3.41
N ASN A 40 27.22 -15.21 -4.28
CA ASN A 40 28.61 -15.07 -4.70
C ASN A 40 29.53 -14.63 -3.55
N ASN A 41 29.10 -13.68 -2.71
CA ASN A 41 29.87 -13.23 -1.54
C ASN A 41 30.04 -14.34 -0.50
N LEU A 42 29.03 -15.20 -0.34
CA LEU A 42 29.09 -16.41 0.48
C LEU A 42 29.85 -17.57 -0.18
N ARG A 43 30.42 -17.35 -1.38
CA ARG A 43 31.19 -18.34 -2.16
C ARG A 43 30.43 -19.64 -2.43
N MET A 44 29.11 -19.54 -2.62
CA MET A 44 28.25 -20.68 -2.95
C MET A 44 28.03 -20.81 -4.45
N THR A 45 28.06 -22.04 -4.96
CA THR A 45 27.54 -22.38 -6.28
C THR A 45 26.01 -22.34 -6.29
N GLN A 46 25.41 -22.24 -7.48
CA GLN A 46 23.94 -22.34 -7.62
C GLN A 46 23.40 -23.70 -7.13
N ALA A 47 24.16 -24.79 -7.28
CA ALA A 47 23.74 -26.09 -6.80
C ALA A 47 23.68 -26.13 -5.26
N GLU A 48 24.69 -25.57 -4.58
CA GLU A 48 24.74 -25.52 -3.12
C GLU A 48 23.62 -24.66 -2.52
N LEU A 49 23.38 -23.47 -3.09
CA LEU A 49 22.27 -22.63 -2.62
C LEU A 49 20.92 -23.30 -2.88
N ALA A 50 20.73 -23.92 -4.05
CA ALA A 50 19.50 -24.63 -4.38
C ALA A 50 19.24 -25.78 -3.39
N ASN A 51 20.27 -26.59 -3.10
CA ASN A 51 20.20 -27.67 -2.13
C ASN A 51 19.88 -27.14 -0.72
N ARG A 52 20.56 -26.08 -0.27
CA ARG A 52 20.34 -25.47 1.05
C ARG A 52 18.95 -24.83 1.18
N ALA A 53 18.42 -24.27 0.10
CA ALA A 53 17.06 -23.76 0.02
C ALA A 53 16.01 -24.86 -0.24
N ASN A 54 16.44 -26.10 -0.50
CA ASN A 54 15.63 -27.28 -0.87
C ASN A 54 14.78 -27.06 -2.15
N ILE A 55 15.35 -26.38 -3.15
CA ILE A 55 14.76 -26.17 -4.48
C ILE A 55 15.66 -26.78 -5.56
N THR A 56 15.15 -26.90 -6.79
CA THR A 56 15.97 -27.40 -7.89
C THR A 56 16.95 -26.33 -8.37
N LYS A 57 18.13 -26.76 -8.83
CA LYS A 57 19.12 -25.87 -9.45
C LYS A 57 18.54 -25.08 -10.62
N ALA A 58 17.74 -25.74 -11.48
CA ALA A 58 17.08 -25.09 -12.62
C ALA A 58 16.15 -23.95 -12.18
N ASN A 59 15.40 -24.14 -11.09
CA ASN A 59 14.55 -23.10 -10.53
C ASN A 59 15.38 -21.91 -10.00
N LEU A 60 16.47 -22.18 -9.26
CA LEU A 60 17.35 -21.10 -8.79
C LEU A 60 17.96 -20.30 -9.94
N VAL A 61 18.40 -20.97 -11.01
CA VAL A 61 18.94 -20.29 -12.22
C VAL A 61 17.88 -19.37 -12.86
N ALA A 62 16.64 -19.85 -12.99
CA ALA A 62 15.55 -19.06 -13.55
C ALA A 62 15.22 -17.85 -12.67
N ILE A 63 15.28 -18.01 -11.34
CA ILE A 63 15.09 -16.93 -10.36
C ILE A 63 16.23 -15.90 -10.47
N GLU A 64 17.50 -16.31 -10.39
CA GLU A 64 18.65 -15.37 -10.45
C GLU A 64 18.75 -14.61 -11.77
N SER A 65 18.26 -15.19 -12.87
CA SER A 65 18.20 -14.54 -14.17
C SER A 65 16.98 -13.63 -14.36
N GLY A 66 16.08 -13.55 -13.38
CA GLY A 66 14.86 -12.75 -13.46
C GLY A 66 13.80 -13.31 -14.42
N LYS A 67 13.97 -14.55 -14.92
CA LYS A 67 13.01 -15.20 -15.82
C LYS A 67 11.74 -15.65 -15.10
N VAL A 68 11.84 -15.93 -13.81
CA VAL A 68 10.73 -16.41 -12.98
C VAL A 68 10.69 -15.59 -11.69
N ASP A 69 9.51 -15.11 -11.35
CA ASP A 69 9.25 -14.51 -10.04
C ASP A 69 8.92 -15.63 -9.03
N PRO A 70 9.75 -15.84 -8.00
CA PRO A 70 9.51 -16.90 -7.02
C PRO A 70 8.31 -16.57 -6.13
N ARG A 71 7.56 -17.60 -5.73
CA ARG A 71 6.61 -17.46 -4.61
C ARG A 71 7.34 -16.94 -3.37
N VAL A 72 6.66 -16.13 -2.55
CA VAL A 72 7.20 -15.58 -1.30
C VAL A 72 7.77 -16.66 -0.38
N SER A 73 7.13 -17.84 -0.32
CA SER A 73 7.62 -18.98 0.45
C SER A 73 8.96 -19.52 -0.06
N THR A 74 9.17 -19.55 -1.38
CA THR A 74 10.43 -19.91 -2.02
C THR A 74 11.49 -18.85 -1.75
N LEU A 75 11.13 -17.58 -1.90
CA LEU A 75 12.04 -16.46 -1.63
C LEU A 75 12.53 -16.48 -0.18
N HIS A 76 11.63 -16.72 0.77
CA HIS A 76 11.97 -16.87 2.19
C HIS A 76 12.97 -18.00 2.44
N ARG A 77 12.79 -19.16 1.78
CA ARG A 77 13.72 -20.29 1.88
C ARG A 77 15.10 -19.96 1.31
N ILE A 78 15.16 -19.23 0.19
CA ILE A 78 16.42 -18.78 -0.41
C ILE A 78 17.13 -17.79 0.53
N TYR A 79 16.43 -16.78 1.05
CA TYR A 79 17.01 -15.82 2.00
C TYR A 79 17.51 -16.52 3.26
N LYS A 80 16.73 -17.45 3.83
CA LYS A 80 17.16 -18.26 4.97
C LYS A 80 18.41 -19.10 4.65
N ALA A 81 18.48 -19.67 3.46
CA ALA A 81 19.66 -20.40 3.00
C ALA A 81 20.89 -19.49 2.82
N LEU A 82 20.69 -18.21 2.52
CA LEU A 82 21.74 -17.18 2.49
C LEU A 82 22.06 -16.59 3.88
N SER A 83 21.51 -17.15 4.97
CA SER A 83 21.64 -16.61 6.32
C SER A 83 21.07 -15.19 6.46
N CYS A 84 20.02 -14.88 5.69
CA CYS A 84 19.31 -13.60 5.71
C CYS A 84 17.84 -13.78 6.12
N HIS A 85 17.26 -12.73 6.70
CA HIS A 85 15.81 -12.63 6.89
C HIS A 85 15.20 -11.90 5.71
N LEU A 86 14.02 -12.34 5.26
CA LEU A 86 13.21 -11.60 4.30
C LEU A 86 12.27 -10.67 5.08
N SER A 87 12.55 -9.37 5.07
CA SER A 87 11.72 -8.33 5.69
C SER A 87 10.97 -7.55 4.61
N PHE A 88 9.66 -7.37 4.81
CA PHE A 88 8.86 -6.43 4.03
C PHE A 88 8.47 -5.28 4.95
N GLU A 89 8.85 -4.06 4.57
CA GLU A 89 8.33 -2.86 5.21
C GLU A 89 7.21 -2.29 4.34
N PRO A 90 6.05 -1.94 4.91
CA PRO A 90 5.01 -1.27 4.16
C PRO A 90 5.53 0.08 3.66
N GLN A 91 5.45 0.28 2.35
CA GLN A 91 5.80 1.54 1.71
C GLN A 91 4.55 2.08 1.01
N PRO A 92 3.85 3.04 1.62
CA PRO A 92 2.68 3.60 0.98
C PRO A 92 3.09 4.39 -0.27
N LEU A 93 2.35 4.20 -1.35
CA LEU A 93 2.56 4.90 -2.63
C LEU A 93 2.39 6.42 -2.51
N LYS A 94 1.65 6.87 -1.47
CA LYS A 94 1.31 8.26 -1.18
C LYS A 94 1.19 8.45 0.33
N PRO A 95 1.34 9.68 0.86
CA PRO A 95 1.05 9.97 2.26
C PRO A 95 -0.34 9.46 2.67
N LEU A 96 -0.46 8.88 3.87
CA LEU A 96 -1.75 8.31 4.32
C LEU A 96 -2.84 9.38 4.45
N GLU A 97 -2.46 10.61 4.79
CA GLU A 97 -3.35 11.78 4.81
C GLU A 97 -3.95 12.05 3.44
N GLU A 98 -3.16 11.88 2.37
CA GLU A 98 -3.63 12.03 0.99
C GLU A 98 -4.59 10.88 0.63
N VAL A 99 -4.26 9.64 1.03
CA VAL A 99 -5.14 8.48 0.81
C VAL A 99 -6.49 8.69 1.51
N LEU A 100 -6.47 9.14 2.77
CA LEU A 100 -7.68 9.46 3.55
C LEU A 100 -8.49 10.58 2.90
N ARG A 101 -7.84 11.69 2.55
CA ARG A 101 -8.49 12.85 1.93
C ARG A 101 -9.10 12.51 0.58
N GLY A 102 -8.37 11.76 -0.26
CA GLY A 102 -8.86 11.28 -1.55
C GLY A 102 -10.12 10.44 -1.38
N ARG A 103 -10.13 9.52 -0.40
CA ARG A 103 -11.30 8.68 -0.12
C ARG A 103 -12.48 9.49 0.41
N ALA A 104 -12.25 10.41 1.36
CA ALA A 104 -13.30 11.29 1.88
C ALA A 104 -13.92 12.16 0.79
N ARG A 105 -13.10 12.70 -0.12
CA ARG A 105 -13.54 13.49 -1.28
C ARG A 105 -14.40 12.68 -2.23
N ALA A 106 -14.04 11.42 -2.50
CA ALA A 106 -14.84 10.54 -3.34
C ALA A 106 -16.24 10.28 -2.75
N ILE A 107 -16.31 10.03 -1.44
CA ILE A 107 -17.60 9.84 -0.74
C ILE A 107 -18.41 11.14 -0.74
N ALA A 108 -17.77 12.28 -0.44
CA ALA A 108 -18.42 13.59 -0.48
C ALA A 108 -19.01 13.87 -1.87
N LEU A 109 -18.25 13.58 -2.93
CA LEU A 109 -18.69 13.74 -4.31
C LEU A 109 -19.89 12.85 -4.64
N GLU A 110 -19.86 11.58 -4.25
CA GLU A 110 -20.97 10.65 -4.48
C GLU A 110 -22.25 11.09 -3.75
N ARG A 111 -22.14 11.47 -2.47
CA ARG A 111 -23.27 11.97 -1.67
C ARG A 111 -23.83 13.26 -2.27
N LEU A 112 -22.96 14.20 -2.66
CA LEU A 112 -23.39 15.45 -3.29
C LEU A 112 -24.06 15.23 -4.63
N LYS A 113 -23.56 14.32 -5.49
CA LYS A 113 -24.23 13.96 -6.75
C LYS A 113 -25.66 13.47 -6.52
N LYS A 114 -25.88 12.64 -5.49
CA LYS A 114 -27.23 12.17 -5.12
C LYS A 114 -28.14 13.32 -4.68
N THR A 115 -27.65 14.22 -3.82
CA THR A 115 -28.41 15.41 -3.37
C THR A 115 -28.64 16.44 -4.48
N MET A 116 -27.71 16.58 -5.42
CA MET A 116 -27.87 17.50 -6.54
C MET A 116 -28.79 16.95 -7.62
N GLY A 117 -28.85 15.62 -7.79
CA GLY A 117 -29.88 15.01 -8.62
C GLY A 117 -31.29 15.37 -8.16
N THR A 118 -31.52 15.50 -6.85
CA THR A 118 -32.80 15.97 -6.30
C THR A 118 -32.99 17.48 -6.43
N MET A 119 -31.95 18.31 -6.20
CA MET A 119 -32.04 19.78 -6.30
C MET A 119 -32.12 20.30 -7.75
N ALA A 120 -31.58 19.57 -8.72
CA ALA A 120 -31.68 19.90 -10.14
C ALA A 120 -33.12 19.74 -10.66
N LEU A 121 -33.89 18.80 -10.08
CA LEU A 121 -35.34 18.70 -10.34
C LEU A 121 -36.11 19.91 -9.77
N GLU A 122 -35.52 20.64 -8.83
CA GLU A 122 -36.07 21.83 -8.17
C GLU A 122 -35.53 23.14 -8.76
N GLU A 123 -34.79 23.10 -9.89
CA GLU A 123 -34.17 24.26 -10.57
C GLU A 123 -33.19 25.09 -9.71
N GLN A 124 -32.58 24.49 -8.67
CA GLN A 124 -31.69 25.17 -7.74
C GLN A 124 -30.24 24.66 -7.78
N ALA A 125 -29.74 24.31 -8.96
CA ALA A 125 -28.37 23.83 -9.10
C ALA A 125 -27.35 24.95 -8.77
N PRO A 126 -26.40 24.74 -7.84
CA PRO A 126 -25.38 25.73 -7.52
C PRO A 126 -24.37 25.90 -8.66
N ASP A 127 -23.73 27.07 -8.73
CA ASP A 127 -22.64 27.32 -9.67
C ASP A 127 -21.39 26.45 -9.37
N GLU A 128 -20.46 26.40 -10.33
CA GLU A 128 -19.28 25.54 -10.24
C GLU A 128 -18.37 25.91 -9.04
N GLU A 129 -18.27 27.19 -8.71
CA GLU A 129 -17.43 27.66 -7.61
C GLU A 129 -18.02 27.26 -6.24
N MET A 130 -19.33 27.42 -6.07
CA MET A 130 -20.07 27.00 -4.89
C MET A 130 -20.05 25.49 -4.74
N PHE A 131 -20.15 24.73 -5.84
CA PHE A 131 -19.99 23.27 -5.85
C PHE A 131 -18.64 22.86 -5.27
N ARG A 132 -17.54 23.49 -5.74
CA ARG A 132 -16.18 23.19 -5.25
C ARG A 132 -16.04 23.48 -3.76
N LYS A 133 -16.56 24.63 -3.29
CA LYS A 133 -16.56 24.99 -1.86
C LYS A 133 -17.36 23.98 -1.02
N LEU A 134 -18.52 23.57 -1.51
CA LEU A 134 -19.36 22.58 -0.84
C LEU A 134 -18.68 21.21 -0.77
N LEU A 135 -18.04 20.78 -1.86
CA LEU A 135 -17.29 19.52 -1.91
C LEU A 135 -16.13 19.50 -0.90
N GLU A 136 -15.33 20.57 -0.84
CA GLU A 136 -14.24 20.68 0.16
C GLU A 136 -14.79 20.68 1.58
N LYS A 137 -15.86 21.43 1.85
CA LYS A 137 -16.52 21.45 3.17
C LYS A 137 -16.96 20.05 3.58
N ARG A 138 -17.68 19.34 2.70
CA ARG A 138 -18.14 17.96 2.95
C ARG A 138 -16.97 16.99 3.13
N THR A 139 -15.90 17.14 2.35
CA THR A 139 -14.69 16.33 2.48
C THR A 139 -14.09 16.49 3.88
N ASN A 140 -13.97 17.73 4.37
CA ASN A 140 -13.42 18.02 5.69
C ASN A 140 -14.33 17.50 6.82
N GLU A 141 -15.65 17.64 6.70
CA GLU A 141 -16.62 17.09 7.66
C GLU A 141 -16.47 15.56 7.80
N ILE A 142 -16.30 14.86 6.68
CA ILE A 142 -16.10 13.40 6.65
C ILE A 142 -14.76 13.02 7.30
N LEU A 143 -13.69 13.76 7.01
CA LEU A 143 -12.35 13.49 7.58
C LEU A 143 -12.30 13.66 9.10
N HIS A 144 -12.94 14.70 9.63
CA HIS A 144 -12.92 14.99 11.06
C HIS A 144 -13.90 14.14 11.87
N ASN A 145 -14.80 13.40 11.22
CA ASN A 145 -15.77 12.54 11.87
C ASN A 145 -15.24 11.10 12.04
N PRO A 146 -14.83 10.67 13.24
CA PRO A 146 -14.21 9.35 13.44
C PRO A 146 -15.21 8.19 13.32
N ARG A 147 -16.51 8.49 13.23
CA ARG A 147 -17.57 7.48 13.01
C ARG A 147 -17.79 7.21 11.53
N GLU A 148 -17.28 8.04 10.63
CA GLU A 148 -17.38 7.81 9.20
C GLU A 148 -16.48 6.64 8.81
N LYS A 149 -17.11 5.61 8.24
CA LYS A 149 -16.40 4.42 7.74
C LYS A 149 -16.11 4.63 6.26
N LEU A 150 -14.94 5.19 5.95
CA LEU A 150 -14.63 5.58 4.57
C LEU A 150 -14.56 4.39 3.59
N TRP A 151 -14.37 3.17 4.09
CA TRP A 151 -14.28 1.95 3.26
C TRP A 151 -15.47 0.99 3.40
N ARG A 152 -16.54 1.37 4.11
CA ARG A 152 -17.75 0.55 4.14
C ARG A 152 -18.54 0.82 2.86
N ASN A 153 -18.93 -0.22 2.14
CA ASN A 153 -19.78 -0.08 0.96
C ASN A 153 -21.19 0.36 1.37
N ALA A 154 -21.89 1.04 0.46
CA ALA A 154 -23.26 1.49 0.69
C ALA A 154 -24.22 0.32 0.98
N ASP A 155 -23.92 -0.87 0.44
CA ASP A 155 -24.75 -2.09 0.53
C ASP A 155 -24.49 -2.95 1.79
N ASP A 156 -23.55 -2.58 2.66
CA ASP A 156 -23.26 -3.34 3.91
C ASP A 156 -24.19 -2.95 5.08
N ARG A 157 -25.44 -2.55 4.81
CA ARG A 157 -26.41 -2.11 5.84
C ARG A 157 -27.64 -2.99 5.93
#